data_AF-A0A261Y1L0-F1
#
_entry.id   AF-A0A261Y1L0-F1
#
_cell.length_a   1.000
_cell.length_b   1.000
_cell.length_c   1.000
_cell.angle_alpha   90.00
_cell.angle_beta   90.00
_cell.angle_gamma   90.00
#
_symmetry.space_group_name_H-M   'P 1'
#
loop_
_entity.id
_entity.type
_entity.pdbx_description
1 polymer ?
#
loop_
_entity_poly.entity_id
_entity_poly.type
_entity_poly.pdbx_seq_one_letter_code
_entity_poly.pdbx_strand_id
1 'polypeptide(L)'
;MASRLVRLPGLIGRRVGTTQRSYASQSNTADPRFPEETFGKIWRNAALLVLVGATWYQVDKALARSHGGHPITQWLKDNMTKEDEWQRINEKHLEQAVSAAEDKLLFQEAQRAPIFRMRYPESFEQASPHAISVGSQADVSDVNVKF
;
A
#
# COMPACT_ATOMS: atom_id res chain seq x y z
N MET A 1 -33.32 -0.88 43.97
CA MET A 1 -32.84 0.35 44.64
C MET A 1 -32.13 1.23 43.61
N ALA A 2 -32.57 2.50 43.52
CA ALA A 2 -31.95 3.70 42.91
C ALA A 2 -31.13 3.51 41.61
N SER A 3 -31.58 3.87 40.41
CA SER A 3 -32.03 5.19 39.91
C SER A 3 -31.01 6.30 40.14
N ARG A 4 -30.24 6.67 39.10
CA ARG A 4 -29.72 8.04 38.90
C ARG A 4 -29.41 8.29 37.42
N LEU A 5 -30.48 8.66 36.71
CA LEU A 5 -30.41 9.38 35.44
C LEU A 5 -29.90 10.79 35.74
N VAL A 6 -28.73 11.17 35.22
CA VAL A 6 -28.26 12.55 35.23
C VAL A 6 -28.97 13.28 34.10
N ARG A 7 -30.08 13.95 34.42
CA ARG A 7 -30.71 14.96 33.56
C ARG A 7 -30.04 16.30 33.86
N LEU A 8 -29.32 16.86 32.88
CA LEU A 8 -28.93 18.27 32.88
C LEU A 8 -30.16 19.13 32.50
N PRO A 9 -30.51 20.16 33.29
CA PRO A 9 -31.61 21.06 32.96
C PRO A 9 -31.10 22.35 32.30
N GLY A 10 -31.84 22.78 31.27
CA GLY A 10 -31.97 24.19 30.89
C GLY A 10 -30.82 24.78 30.08
N LEU A 11 -31.00 25.73 29.17
CA LEU A 11 -32.16 26.46 28.68
C LEU A 11 -31.77 26.87 27.25
N ILE A 12 -32.60 26.53 26.26
CA ILE A 12 -32.44 27.03 24.89
C ILE A 12 -32.90 28.49 24.91
N GLY A 13 -31.97 29.40 25.22
CA GLY A 13 -32.16 30.83 25.06
C GLY A 13 -32.03 31.21 23.58
N ARG A 14 -33.11 31.07 22.82
CA ARG A 14 -33.20 31.58 21.44
C ARG A 14 -33.15 33.11 21.49
N ARG A 15 -31.96 33.69 21.27
CA ARG A 15 -31.82 35.14 21.08
C ARG A 15 -32.48 35.52 19.76
N VAL A 16 -33.67 36.10 19.83
CA VAL A 16 -34.28 36.82 18.70
C VAL A 16 -33.47 38.11 18.54
N GLY A 17 -32.59 38.13 17.53
CA GLY A 17 -31.90 39.36 17.14
C GLY A 17 -32.92 40.32 16.52
N THR A 18 -33.32 41.34 17.27
CA THR A 18 -34.02 42.50 16.73
C THR A 18 -33.07 43.22 15.77
N THR A 19 -33.33 43.13 14.47
CA THR A 19 -32.69 44.00 13.48
C THR A 19 -33.24 45.42 13.65
N GLN A 20 -32.54 46.27 14.42
CA GLN A 20 -32.73 47.71 14.31
C GLN A 20 -32.14 48.17 12.98
N ARG A 21 -33.00 48.48 12.01
CA ARG A 21 -32.62 49.27 10.85
C ARG A 21 -32.67 50.75 11.25
N SER A 22 -31.52 51.32 11.57
CA SER A 22 -31.34 52.76 11.66
C SER A 22 -31.03 53.29 10.26
N TYR A 23 -31.94 54.11 9.72
CA TYR A 23 -31.66 54.92 8.54
C TYR A 23 -30.85 56.12 8.98
N ALA A 24 -29.66 56.26 8.41
CA ALA A 24 -28.74 57.35 8.67
C ALA A 24 -29.34 58.68 8.18
N SER A 25 -29.27 59.71 9.02
CA SER A 25 -28.96 61.04 8.52
C SER A 25 -28.29 61.89 9.59
N GLN A 26 -27.12 62.44 9.22
CA GLN A 26 -26.49 63.68 9.71
C GLN A 26 -26.03 63.71 11.18
N SER A 27 -25.06 64.53 11.58
CA SER A 27 -23.96 65.26 10.94
C SER A 27 -23.16 65.75 12.17
N ASN A 28 -21.87 65.42 12.27
CA ASN A 28 -21.04 66.03 13.30
C ASN A 28 -19.61 66.20 12.80
N THR A 29 -19.16 67.44 12.87
CA THR A 29 -17.84 67.96 12.58
C THR A 29 -16.81 67.34 13.53
N ALA A 30 -16.24 66.21 13.12
CA ALA A 30 -15.03 65.64 13.69
C ALA A 30 -14.16 65.14 12.54
N ASP A 31 -12.90 65.56 12.48
CA ASP A 31 -11.95 65.09 11.49
C ASP A 31 -12.01 63.56 11.40
N PRO A 32 -12.07 62.97 10.19
CA PRO A 32 -12.15 61.53 10.05
C PRO A 32 -10.83 60.92 10.55
N ARG A 33 -10.84 60.45 11.79
CA ARG A 33 -9.78 59.57 12.31
C ARG A 33 -9.93 58.23 11.63
N PHE A 34 -9.23 58.06 10.52
CA PHE A 34 -9.08 56.77 9.88
C PHE A 34 -8.34 55.83 10.84
N PRO A 35 -8.81 54.60 11.04
CA PRO A 35 -8.04 53.61 11.79
C PRO A 35 -6.68 53.43 11.11
N GLU A 36 -5.60 53.45 11.89
CA GLU A 36 -4.25 53.26 11.34
C GLU A 36 -4.21 51.96 10.53
N GLU A 37 -3.96 52.07 9.23
CA GLU A 37 -3.91 50.93 8.32
C GLU A 37 -2.65 50.11 8.59
N THR A 38 -2.71 49.29 9.63
CA THR A 38 -1.73 48.24 9.88
C THR A 38 -1.99 47.09 8.92
N PHE A 39 -0.91 46.56 8.36
CA PHE A 39 -0.94 45.31 7.60
C PHE A 39 -1.70 44.25 8.40
N GLY A 40 -2.85 43.81 7.86
CA GLY A 40 -3.81 42.98 8.58
C GLY A 40 -3.19 41.73 9.21
N LYS A 41 -3.92 41.10 10.15
CA LYS A 41 -3.45 39.94 10.92
C LYS A 41 -2.87 38.81 10.06
N ILE A 42 -3.37 38.64 8.83
CA ILE A 42 -2.89 37.66 7.85
C ILE A 42 -1.43 37.96 7.45
N TRP A 43 -1.11 39.22 7.12
CA TRP A 43 0.24 39.63 6.72
C TRP A 43 1.23 39.59 7.87
N ARG A 44 0.78 39.96 9.09
CA ARG A 44 1.60 39.81 10.29
C ARG A 44 1.94 38.34 10.56
N ASN A 45 0.94 37.46 10.47
CA ASN A 45 1.15 36.02 10.68
C ASN A 45 2.00 35.41 9.56
N ALA A 46 1.83 35.85 8.31
CA ALA A 46 2.66 35.42 7.18
C ALA A 46 4.12 35.85 7.35
N ALA A 47 4.36 37.11 7.74
CA ALA A 47 5.70 37.61 8.02
C ALA A 47 6.36 36.85 9.18
N LEU A 48 5.61 36.57 10.25
CA LEU A 48 6.08 35.73 11.36
C LEU A 48 6.41 34.31 10.90
N LEU A 49 5.58 33.69 10.07
CA LEU A 49 5.84 32.37 9.52
C LEU A 49 7.13 32.32 8.69
N VAL A 50 7.36 33.33 7.86
CA VAL A 50 8.59 33.45 7.06
C VAL A 50 9.81 33.63 7.96
N LEU A 51 9.71 34.47 9.00
CA LEU A 51 10.80 34.71 9.94
C LEU A 51 11.14 33.45 10.75
N VAL A 52 10.11 32.72 11.22
CA VAL A 52 10.26 31.44 11.90
C VAL A 52 10.88 30.40 10.96
N GLY A 53 10.43 30.31 9.71
CA GLY A 53 11.01 29.40 8.72
C GLY A 53 12.48 29.72 8.43
N ALA A 54 12.84 30.99 8.29
CA ALA A 54 14.21 31.42 8.03
C ALA A 54 15.15 31.16 9.22
N THR A 55 14.68 31.43 10.44
CA THR A 55 15.46 31.14 11.65
C THR A 55 15.64 29.63 11.86
N TRP A 56 14.59 28.84 11.63
CA TRP A 56 14.66 27.39 11.67
C TRP A 56 15.66 26.84 10.64
N TYR A 57 15.64 27.33 9.41
CA TYR A 57 16.58 26.91 8.36
C TYR A 57 18.05 27.13 8.75
N GLN A 58 18.35 28.26 9.40
CA GLN A 58 19.72 28.56 9.83
C GLN A 58 20.17 27.68 10.99
N VAL A 59 19.27 27.38 11.93
CA VAL A 59 19.53 26.44 13.03
C VAL A 59 19.73 25.02 12.50
N ASP A 60 18.87 24.57 11.58
CA ASP A 60 18.99 23.25 10.96
C ASP A 60 20.32 23.09 10.21
N LYS A 61 20.74 24.12 9.45
CA LYS A 61 22.04 24.13 8.77
C LYS A 61 23.23 24.14 9.74
N ALA A 62 23.11 24.81 10.88
CA ALA A 62 24.13 24.80 11.91
C ALA A 62 24.21 23.42 12.59
N LEU A 63 23.06 22.80 12.86
CA LEU A 63 22.98 21.47 13.48
C LEU A 63 23.47 20.37 12.52
N ALA A 64 23.15 20.49 11.23
CA ALA A 64 23.63 19.60 10.17
C ALA A 64 25.15 19.64 9.99
N ARG A 65 25.80 20.80 10.24
CA ARG A 65 27.27 20.92 10.22
C ARG A 65 27.95 20.28 11.41
N SER A 66 27.30 20.23 12.57
CA SER A 66 27.86 19.70 13.82
C SER A 66 27.85 18.17 13.88
N HIS A 67 26.82 17.52 13.35
CA HIS A 67 26.60 16.07 13.52
C HIS A 67 26.90 15.22 12.27
N GLY A 68 27.56 15.78 11.24
CA GLY A 68 27.95 15.02 10.05
C GLY A 68 26.76 14.54 9.18
N GLY A 69 25.55 15.08 9.43
CA GLY A 69 24.31 14.74 8.74
C GLY A 69 23.13 15.55 9.26
N HIS A 70 22.03 15.58 8.52
CA HIS A 70 20.82 16.30 8.94
C HIS A 70 20.22 15.62 10.19
N PRO A 71 19.87 16.39 11.25
CA PRO A 71 19.31 15.86 12.50
C PRO A 71 18.06 14.98 12.29
N ILE A 72 17.21 15.32 11.30
CA ILE A 72 16.03 14.54 10.94
C ILE A 72 16.43 13.17 10.40
N THR A 73 17.50 13.09 9.61
CA THR A 73 17.99 11.81 9.07
C THR A 73 18.55 10.92 10.17
N GLN A 74 19.24 11.49 11.17
CA GLN A 74 19.72 10.71 12.32
C GLN A 74 18.56 10.21 13.17
N TRP A 75 17.60 11.08 13.49
CA TRP A 75 16.39 10.69 14.20
C TRP A 75 15.61 9.59 13.46
N LEU A 76 15.53 9.70 12.13
CA LEU A 76 14.87 8.69 11.30
C LEU A 76 15.63 7.37 11.33
N LYS A 77 16.98 7.40 11.24
CA LYS A 77 17.82 6.19 11.38
C LYS A 77 17.63 5.51 12.73
N ASP A 78 17.51 6.27 13.81
CA ASP A 78 17.33 5.73 15.16
C ASP A 78 15.93 5.12 15.37
N ASN A 79 14.92 5.60 14.65
CA ASN A 79 13.53 5.10 14.74
C ASN A 79 13.17 4.04 13.68
N MET A 80 13.97 3.89 12.63
CA MET A 80 13.77 2.86 11.62
C MET A 80 14.42 1.54 12.04
N THR A 81 13.98 0.43 11.44
CA THR A 81 14.63 -0.87 11.59
C THR A 81 16.07 -0.81 11.07
N LYS A 82 16.96 -1.50 11.78
CA LYS A 82 18.40 -1.48 11.47
C LYS A 82 18.66 -2.11 10.12
N GLU A 83 19.70 -1.63 9.45
CA GLU A 83 20.09 -2.13 8.13
C GLU A 83 20.41 -3.64 8.15
N ASP A 84 21.05 -4.13 9.22
CA ASP A 84 21.39 -5.54 9.40
C ASP A 84 20.15 -6.45 9.40
N GLU A 85 19.02 -5.98 9.94
CA GLU A 85 17.77 -6.74 9.95
C GLU A 85 17.18 -6.86 8.54
N TRP A 86 17.26 -5.77 7.76
CA TRP A 86 16.84 -5.80 6.35
C TRP A 86 17.74 -6.70 5.50
N GLN A 87 19.05 -6.67 5.71
CA GLN A 87 19.97 -7.57 5.04
C GLN A 87 19.63 -9.02 5.34
N ARG A 88 19.41 -9.37 6.62
CA ARG A 88 19.00 -10.72 7.02
C ARG A 88 17.67 -11.15 6.39
N ILE A 89 16.69 -10.25 6.31
CA ILE A 89 15.39 -10.54 5.66
C ILE A 89 15.60 -10.79 4.16
N ASN A 90 16.40 -9.97 3.50
CA ASN A 90 16.71 -10.10 2.08
C ASN A 90 17.47 -11.41 1.77
N GLU A 91 18.46 -11.76 2.59
CA GLU A 91 19.19 -13.04 2.49
C GLU A 91 18.24 -14.23 2.62
N LYS A 92 17.32 -14.19 3.59
CA LYS A 92 16.30 -15.24 3.74
C LYS A 92 15.37 -15.33 2.53
N HIS A 93 14.97 -14.21 1.95
CA HIS A 93 14.17 -14.21 0.72
C HIS A 93 14.95 -14.73 -0.49
N LEU A 94 16.25 -14.43 -0.57
CA LEU A 94 17.12 -14.96 -1.60
C LEU A 94 17.22 -16.49 -1.49
N GLU A 95 17.42 -17.03 -0.29
CA GLU A 95 17.46 -18.47 -0.02
C GLU A 95 16.14 -19.16 -0.42
N GLN A 96 15.00 -18.56 -0.06
CA GLN A 96 13.68 -19.07 -0.45
C GLN A 96 13.48 -19.07 -1.97
N ALA A 97 13.94 -18.04 -2.66
CA ALA A 97 13.86 -17.96 -4.11
C ALA A 97 14.73 -19.02 -4.80
N VAL A 98 15.91 -19.30 -4.26
CA VAL A 98 16.79 -20.37 -4.73
C VAL A 98 16.12 -21.74 -4.56
N SER A 99 15.61 -22.04 -3.37
CA SER A 99 14.91 -23.32 -3.10
C SER A 99 13.70 -23.50 -4.03
N ALA A 100 12.90 -22.46 -4.25
CA ALA A 100 11.77 -22.52 -5.19
C ALA A 100 12.21 -22.73 -6.65
N ALA A 101 13.38 -22.21 -7.05
CA ALA A 101 13.94 -22.43 -8.37
C ALA A 101 14.46 -23.86 -8.55
N GLU A 102 15.10 -24.42 -7.52
CA GLU A 102 15.55 -25.82 -7.50
C GLU A 102 14.38 -26.79 -7.61
N ASP A 103 13.31 -26.58 -6.82
CA ASP A 103 12.09 -27.38 -6.91
C ASP A 103 11.50 -27.33 -8.32
N LYS A 104 11.43 -26.13 -8.91
CA LYS A 104 10.93 -25.96 -10.27
C LYS A 104 11.79 -26.70 -11.30
N LEU A 105 13.10 -26.69 -11.15
CA LEU A 105 14.03 -27.41 -12.03
C LEU A 105 13.82 -28.92 -11.89
N LEU A 106 13.69 -29.44 -10.67
CA LEU A 106 13.40 -30.85 -10.41
C LEU A 106 12.11 -31.32 -11.10
N PHE A 107 11.04 -30.52 -11.03
CA PHE A 107 9.78 -30.84 -11.71
C PHE A 107 9.84 -30.68 -13.23
N GLN A 108 10.71 -29.81 -13.75
CA GLN A 108 10.91 -29.65 -15.19
C GLN A 108 11.72 -30.79 -15.79
N GLU A 109 12.74 -31.28 -15.08
CA GLU A 109 13.56 -32.42 -15.50
C GLU A 109 12.79 -33.74 -15.45
N ALA A 110 11.81 -33.85 -14.55
CA ALA A 110 10.91 -34.99 -14.50
C ALA A 110 10.04 -35.06 -15.77
N GLN A 111 10.56 -35.70 -16.82
CA GLN A 111 9.78 -36.01 -18.01
C GLN A 111 8.64 -36.95 -17.61
N ARG A 112 7.40 -36.54 -17.89
CA ARG A 112 6.24 -37.42 -17.81
C ARG A 112 6.48 -38.60 -18.75
N ALA A 113 6.30 -39.83 -18.24
CA ALA A 113 6.40 -41.02 -19.07
C ALA A 113 5.58 -40.83 -20.36
N PRO A 114 6.17 -41.04 -21.56
CA PRO A 114 5.49 -40.79 -22.81
C PRO A 114 4.24 -41.67 -22.89
N ILE A 115 3.07 -41.05 -23.02
CA ILE A 115 1.82 -41.76 -23.19
C ILE A 115 1.67 -42.07 -24.67
N PHE A 116 1.92 -43.31 -25.05
CA PHE A 116 1.62 -43.80 -26.38
C PHE A 116 0.11 -43.97 -26.53
N ARG A 117 -0.54 -43.00 -27.20
CA ARG A 117 -1.96 -43.09 -27.54
C ARG A 117 -2.11 -43.77 -28.89
N MET A 118 -2.65 -44.99 -28.88
CA MET A 118 -3.01 -45.68 -30.10
C MET A 118 -4.24 -45.04 -30.72
N ARG A 119 -4.19 -44.71 -32.03
CA ARG A 119 -5.32 -44.11 -32.76
C ARG A 119 -6.42 -45.12 -33.08
N TYR A 120 -6.04 -46.38 -33.31
CA TYR A 120 -6.92 -47.48 -33.68
C TYR A 120 -6.59 -48.72 -32.85
N PRO A 121 -7.12 -48.85 -31.62
CA PRO A 121 -6.89 -50.04 -30.80
C PRO A 121 -7.55 -51.30 -31.40
N GLU A 122 -8.59 -51.11 -32.20
CA GLU A 122 -9.33 -52.18 -32.88
C GLU A 122 -8.54 -52.90 -33.98
N SER A 123 -7.39 -52.36 -34.43
CA SER A 123 -6.57 -53.01 -35.44
C SER A 123 -5.98 -54.35 -35.00
N PHE A 124 -5.89 -54.60 -33.69
CA PHE A 124 -5.42 -55.87 -33.15
C PHE A 124 -6.43 -57.01 -33.35
N GLU A 125 -7.72 -56.70 -33.44
CA GLU A 125 -8.81 -57.69 -33.56
C GLU A 125 -9.27 -57.87 -35.02
N GLN A 126 -8.73 -57.08 -35.96
CA GLN A 126 -9.20 -57.05 -37.35
C GLN A 126 -8.69 -58.25 -38.19
N ALA A 127 -7.85 -59.11 -37.62
CA ALA A 127 -7.31 -60.29 -38.28
C ALA A 127 -8.36 -61.39 -38.47
N SER A 128 -8.43 -61.96 -39.68
CA SER A 128 -9.27 -63.14 -39.94
C SER A 128 -8.67 -64.40 -39.30
N PRO A 129 -9.40 -65.18 -38.49
CA PRO A 129 -8.86 -66.38 -37.84
C PRO A 129 -8.49 -67.54 -38.78
N HIS A 130 -8.89 -67.51 -40.05
CA HIS A 130 -8.88 -68.70 -40.92
C HIS A 130 -8.05 -68.54 -42.21
N ALA A 131 -7.30 -67.44 -42.38
CA ALA A 131 -6.53 -67.18 -43.60
C ALA A 131 -5.20 -66.44 -43.35
N ILE A 132 -4.48 -66.80 -42.28
CA ILE A 132 -3.23 -66.14 -41.89
C ILE A 132 -2.06 -67.04 -42.30
N SER A 133 -1.12 -66.51 -43.10
CA SER A 133 0.11 -67.25 -43.41
C SER A 133 0.99 -67.35 -42.17
N VAL A 134 1.67 -68.49 -42.00
CA VAL A 134 2.54 -68.73 -40.85
C VAL A 134 3.63 -67.64 -40.77
N GLY A 135 3.74 -67.00 -39.61
CA GLY A 135 4.72 -65.93 -39.33
C GLY A 135 4.33 -64.52 -39.82
N SER A 136 3.13 -64.31 -40.37
CA SER A 136 2.70 -62.98 -40.83
C SER A 136 2.12 -62.07 -39.74
N GLN A 137 1.72 -62.63 -38.60
CA GLN A 137 1.18 -61.90 -37.46
C GLN A 137 2.04 -62.10 -36.21
N ALA A 138 2.13 -61.04 -35.41
CA ALA A 138 2.69 -61.08 -34.07
C ALA A 138 1.64 -61.58 -33.08
N ASP A 139 2.05 -62.36 -32.08
CA ASP A 139 1.19 -62.76 -30.97
C ASP A 139 0.87 -61.54 -30.09
N VAL A 140 -0.43 -61.24 -29.95
CA VAL A 140 -0.96 -60.10 -29.19
C VAL A 140 -1.80 -60.53 -27.99
N SER A 141 -1.78 -61.81 -27.63
CA SER A 141 -2.64 -62.39 -26.58
C SER A 141 -2.40 -61.84 -25.17
N ASP A 142 -1.20 -61.30 -24.88
CA ASP A 142 -0.85 -60.71 -23.57
C ASP A 142 -0.95 -59.16 -23.55
N VAL A 143 -1.45 -58.55 -24.64
CA VAL A 143 -1.57 -57.10 -24.73
C VAL A 143 -2.87 -56.62 -24.07
N ASN A 144 -2.77 -56.07 -22.86
CA ASN A 144 -3.90 -55.46 -22.14
C ASN A 144 -4.01 -53.96 -22.46
N VAL A 145 -4.89 -53.60 -23.40
CA VAL A 145 -5.20 -52.20 -23.73
C VAL A 145 -6.21 -51.66 -22.72
N LYS A 146 -5.80 -50.66 -21.93
CA LYS A 146 -6.70 -49.95 -20.99
C LYS A 146 -7.42 -48.80 -21.71
N PHE A 147 -8.75 -48.84 -21.69
CA PHE A 147 -9.65 -47.79 -22.22
C PHE A 147 -9.87 -46.66 -21.21
#